data_AF-A0AAU7R1W4-F1
#
_entry.id   AF-A0AAU7R1W4-F1
#
_cell.length_a   1.000
_cell.length_b   1.000
_cell.length_c   1.000
_cell.angle_alpha   90.00
_cell.angle_beta   90.00
_cell.angle_gamma   90.00
#
_symmetry.space_group_name_H-M   'P 1'
#
loop_
_entity.id
_entity.type
_entity.pdbx_description
1 polymer ?
#
loop_
_entity_poly.entity_id
_entity_poly.type
_entity_poly.pdbx_seq_one_letter_code
_entity_poly.pdbx_strand_id
1 'polypeptide(L)' 'MRKNLNASGLQHCGHEVLFASSGNSSPEQMIEAWFNSPGHKTALTYASSRFAGPAIVFNGSRQVAAINIDY' A
#
# COMPACT_ATOMS: atom_id res chain seq x y z
N MET A 1 7.03 -14.03 8.39
CA MET A 1 6.37 -12.73 8.13
C MET A 1 5.99 -12.09 9.46
N ARG A 2 6.76 -11.11 9.96
CA ARG A 2 6.44 -10.27 11.15
C ARG A 2 7.51 -9.19 11.41
N LYS A 3 8.06 -8.56 10.37
CA LYS A 3 9.07 -7.49 10.57
C LYS A 3 8.47 -6.08 10.70
N ASN A 4 7.30 -5.83 10.11
CA ASN A 4 6.69 -4.49 10.09
C ASN A 4 5.71 -4.22 11.26
N LEU A 5 5.52 -5.20 12.15
CA LEU A 5 4.63 -5.17 13.31
C LEU A 5 5.39 -5.74 14.50
N ASN A 6 6.27 -4.93 15.11
CA ASN A 6 6.91 -5.30 16.36
C ASN A 6 6.50 -4.32 17.46
N ALA A 7 6.11 -4.87 18.61
CA ALA A 7 5.92 -4.14 19.86
C ALA A 7 5.07 -2.86 19.76
N SER A 8 3.79 -3.01 19.40
CA SER A 8 2.78 -1.93 19.51
C SER A 8 3.02 -0.66 18.69
N GLY A 9 3.97 -0.68 17.74
CA GLY A 9 4.23 0.42 16.83
C GLY A 9 4.57 -0.06 15.41
N LEU A 10 4.20 0.76 14.42
CA LEU A 10 4.73 0.63 13.07
C LEU A 10 6.18 1.12 13.10
N GLN A 11 7.15 0.20 13.14
CA GLN A 11 8.56 0.56 13.00
C GLN A 11 8.77 0.97 11.53
N HIS A 12 8.81 2.30 11.31
CA HIS A 12 8.86 2.95 10.00
C HIS A 12 10.23 2.75 9.33
N CYS A 13 10.43 1.62 8.67
CA CYS A 13 11.51 1.41 7.69
C CYS A 13 10.91 1.15 6.30
N GLY A 14 9.79 1.80 5.97
CA GLY A 14 8.97 1.40 4.82
C GLY A 14 8.27 2.56 4.12
N HIS A 15 7.83 2.30 2.89
CA HIS A 15 6.95 3.18 2.13
C HIS A 15 5.49 2.79 2.39
N GLU A 16 4.63 3.79 2.58
CA GLU A 16 3.19 3.62 2.58
C GLU A 16 2.63 4.20 1.28
N VAL A 17 1.81 3.40 0.60
CA VAL A 17 1.12 3.81 -0.62
C VAL A 17 -0.37 3.72 -0.39
N LEU A 18 -1.08 4.85 -0.54
CA LEU A 18 -2.50 4.97 -0.24
C LEU A 18 -3.32 5.13 -1.53
N PHE A 19 -4.47 4.46 -1.58
CA PHE A 19 -5.54 4.67 -2.56
C PHE A 19 -6.82 5.01 -1.84
N ALA A 20 -7.59 5.97 -2.37
CA ALA A 20 -8.95 6.26 -1.91
C ALA A 20 -9.86 6.52 -3.11
N SER A 21 -11.02 5.88 -3.11
CA SER A 21 -12.06 6.03 -4.14
C SER A 21 -13.44 6.09 -3.49
N SER A 22 -14.37 6.83 -4.12
CA SER A 22 -15.78 6.90 -3.74
C SER A 22 -16.60 5.70 -4.24
N GLY A 23 -15.96 4.69 -4.82
CA GLY A 23 -16.62 3.51 -5.35
C GLY A 23 -15.80 2.25 -5.12
N ASN A 24 -16.26 1.15 -5.70
CA ASN A 24 -15.55 -0.12 -5.66
C ASN A 24 -14.63 -0.23 -6.87
N SER A 25 -13.36 0.15 -6.69
CA SER A 25 -12.31 -0.10 -7.67
C SER A 25 -11.83 -1.54 -7.56
N SER A 26 -11.51 -2.15 -8.71
CA SER A 26 -10.85 -3.45 -8.72
C SER A 26 -9.40 -3.32 -8.23
N PRO A 27 -8.79 -4.40 -7.73
CA PRO A 27 -7.37 -4.42 -7.39
C PRO A 27 -6.48 -3.96 -8.56
N GLU A 28 -6.81 -4.34 -9.80
CA GLU A 28 -6.08 -3.95 -11.01
C GLU A 28 -6.13 -2.44 -11.23
N GLN A 29 -7.29 -1.81 -11.05
CA GLN A 29 -7.44 -0.36 -11.15
C GLN A 29 -6.62 0.39 -10.08
N MET A 30 -6.52 -0.17 -8.87
CA MET A 30 -5.67 0.40 -7.82
C MET A 30 -4.19 0.31 -8.18
N ILE A 31 -3.74 -0.86 -8.66
CA ILE A 31 -2.37 -1.07 -9.11
C ILE A 31 -2.03 -0.11 -10.25
N GLU A 32 -2.89 0.00 -11.26
CA GLU A 32 -2.69 0.94 -12.36
C GLU A 32 -2.59 2.40 -11.89
N ALA A 33 -3.49 2.83 -11.00
CA ALA A 33 -3.44 4.17 -10.42
C ALA A 33 -2.14 4.45 -9.66
N TRP A 34 -1.62 3.47 -8.92
CA TRP A 34 -0.33 3.62 -8.25
C TRP A 34 0.85 3.65 -9.23
N PHE A 35 0.87 2.80 -10.26
CA PHE A 35 1.96 2.80 -11.24
C PHE A 35 1.96 4.05 -12.14
N ASN A 36 0.82 4.71 -12.30
CA ASN A 36 0.71 5.99 -13.00
C ASN A 36 1.13 7.21 -12.14
N SER A 37 1.37 7.02 -10.84
CA SER A 37 1.92 8.06 -9.95
C SER A 37 3.42 7.84 -9.73
N PRO A 38 4.31 8.76 -10.12
CA PRO A 38 5.75 8.57 -10.00
C PRO A 38 6.22 8.20 -8.58
N GLY A 39 5.70 8.88 -7.55
CA GLY A 39 6.08 8.61 -6.16
C GLY A 39 5.62 7.22 -5.67
N HIS A 40 4.39 6.84 -6.01
CA HIS A 40 3.85 5.52 -5.65
C HIS A 40 4.59 4.40 -6.40
N LYS A 41 4.86 4.59 -7.69
CA LYS A 41 5.66 3.67 -8.50
C LYS A 41 7.03 3.44 -7.88
N THR A 42 7.75 4.51 -7.54
CA THR A 42 9.07 4.40 -6.92
C THR A 42 9.01 3.60 -5.61
N ALA A 43 8.06 3.91 -4.73
CA ALA A 43 7.82 3.14 -3.50
C ALA A 43 7.57 1.64 -3.75
N LEU A 44 6.79 1.31 -4.78
CA LEU A 44 6.46 -0.07 -5.17
C LEU A 44 7.62 -0.83 -5.82
N THR A 45 8.59 -0.14 -6.40
CA THR A 45 9.65 -0.75 -7.22
C THR A 45 11.06 -0.57 -6.68
N TYR A 46 11.24 -0.12 -5.42
CA TYR A 46 12.58 -0.08 -4.82
C TYR A 46 13.21 -1.47 -4.84
N ALA A 47 14.42 -1.56 -5.41
CA ALA A 47 15.14 -2.83 -5.52
C ALA A 47 15.53 -3.43 -4.15
N SER A 48 15.55 -2.61 -3.09
CA SER A 48 15.78 -3.05 -1.71
C SER A 48 14.55 -3.66 -1.06
N SER A 49 13.34 -3.45 -1.59
CA SER A 49 12.11 -3.96 -0.98
C SER A 49 12.07 -5.49 -0.96
N ARG A 50 11.58 -6.09 0.13
CA ARG A 50 11.56 -7.56 0.30
C ARG A 50 10.20 -8.10 0.73
N PHE A 51 9.43 -7.31 1.46
CA PHE A 51 8.16 -7.70 2.06
C PHE A 51 7.14 -6.57 1.89
N ALA A 52 5.94 -6.95 1.48
CA ALA A 52 4.80 -6.04 1.39
C ALA A 52 3.59 -6.64 2.13
N GLY A 53 2.85 -5.78 2.83
CA GLY A 53 1.60 -6.13 3.50
C GLY A 53 0.48 -5.20 3.05
N PRO A 54 -0.52 -5.68 2.29
CA PRO A 54 -1.66 -4.88 1.87
C PRO A 54 -2.82 -4.93 2.87
N ALA A 55 -3.61 -3.86 2.92
CA ALA A 55 -4.92 -3.81 3.54
C ALA A 55 -5.90 -3.10 2.59
N ILE A 56 -7.11 -3.67 2.42
CA ILE A 56 -8.17 -3.07 1.63
C ILE A 56 -9.44 -3.07 2.48
N VAL A 57 -10.05 -1.91 2.63
CA VAL A 57 -11.28 -1.71 3.41
C VAL A 57 -12.32 -1.01 2.53
N PHE A 58 -13.55 -1.51 2.57
CA PHE A 58 -14.69 -0.91 1.89
C PHE A 58 -15.86 -0.79 2.87
N ASN A 59 -16.51 0.37 2.92
CA ASN A 59 -17.64 0.62 3.82
C ASN A 59 -19.00 0.75 3.09
N GLY A 60 -19.08 0.39 1.81
CA GLY A 60 -20.29 0.58 0.98
C GLY A 60 -20.27 1.85 0.12
N SER A 61 -19.53 2.88 0.53
CA SER A 61 -19.48 4.20 -0.14
C SER A 61 -18.06 4.69 -0.43
N ARG A 62 -17.07 4.10 0.23
CA ARG A 62 -15.67 4.45 0.09
C ARG A 62 -14.82 3.22 0.20
N GLN A 63 -13.85 3.12 -0.68
CA GLN A 63 -12.81 2.11 -0.66
C GLN A 63 -11.48 2.77 -0.35
N VAL A 64 -10.71 2.16 0.54
CA VAL A 64 -9.34 2.56 0.87
C VAL A 64 -8.45 1.33 0.72
N ALA A 65 -7.34 1.48 0.03
CA ALA A 65 -6.29 0.47 -0.01
C ALA A 65 -4.97 1.08 0.44
N ALA A 66 -4.23 0.33 1.26
CA ALA A 66 -2.90 0.69 1.72
C ALA A 66 -1.96 -0.49 1.52
N ILE A 67 -0.71 -0.21 1.16
CA ILE A 67 0.36 -1.21 1.13
C ILE A 67 1.55 -0.67 1.91
N ASN A 68 1.98 -1.44 2.90
CA ASN A 68 3.22 -1.18 3.64
C ASN A 68 4.33 -2.03 3.05
N ILE A 69 5.39 -1.39 2.57
CA ILE A 69 6.53 -2.04 1.90
C ILE A 69 7.78 -1.75 2.70
N ASP A 70 8.51 -2.78 3.12
CA ASP A 70 9.79 -2.57 3.82
C ASP A 70 10.92 -2.24 2.84
N TYR A 71 11.96 -1.54 3.33
CA TYR A 71 13.23 -1.35 2.62
C TYR A 71 14.42 -1.24 3.57
#